data_AF-A0A7J4ND28-F1
#
_entry.id   AF-A0A7J4ND28-F1
#
_cell.length_a   1.000
_cell.length_b   1.000
_cell.length_c   1.000
_cell.angle_alpha   90.00
_cell.angle_beta   90.00
_cell.angle_gamma   90.00
#
_symmetry.space_group_name_H-M   'P 1'
#
loop_
_entity.id
_entity.type
_entity.pdbx_description
1 polymer ?
#
loop_
_entity_poly.entity_id
_entity_poly.type
_entity_poly.pdbx_seq_one_letter_code
_entity_poly.pdbx_strand_id
1 'polypeptide(L)'
;LEARVPFLSSKHCIMANRLPLNWRISADDEKMALRAAANLTNMPKEIVRRPKLPAGTATSPTLVSQLIEELRPRAVEWASEYGKISKQLHEQPDMAIGVRLFHAMHLTDSSRMRSGDLLSVLEDVSDWPKSY
;
A
#
# COMPACT_ATOMS: atom_id res chain seq x y z
N LEU A 1 -6.91 -4.84 -19.90
CA LEU A 1 -7.46 -5.82 -18.93
C LEU A 1 -8.21 -5.05 -17.87
N GLU A 2 -9.51 -5.29 -17.69
CA GLU A 2 -10.29 -4.66 -16.61
C GLU A 2 -10.21 -5.54 -15.35
N ALA A 3 -9.77 -4.99 -14.23
CA ALA A 3 -9.76 -5.68 -12.94
C ALA A 3 -10.96 -5.22 -12.10
N ARG A 4 -11.76 -6.17 -11.59
CA ARG A 4 -12.88 -5.88 -10.68
C ARG A 4 -12.56 -6.38 -9.28
N VAL A 5 -12.94 -5.59 -8.28
CA VAL A 5 -12.68 -5.89 -6.86
C VAL A 5 -14.02 -5.94 -6.10
N PRO A 6 -14.70 -7.12 -6.05
CA PRO A 6 -16.05 -7.24 -5.49
C PRO A 6 -16.20 -6.75 -4.04
N PHE A 7 -15.15 -6.96 -3.23
CA PHE A 7 -15.12 -6.56 -1.82
C PHE A 7 -15.13 -5.04 -1.60
N LEU A 8 -14.82 -4.24 -2.63
CA LEU A 8 -14.87 -2.77 -2.57
C LEU A 8 -16.16 -2.19 -3.16
N SER A 9 -17.14 -3.03 -3.49
CA SER A 9 -18.45 -2.52 -3.90
C SER A 9 -19.15 -1.80 -2.74
N SER A 10 -19.84 -0.69 -3.04
CA SER A 10 -20.55 0.12 -2.04
C SER A 10 -21.48 -0.72 -1.15
N LYS A 11 -22.25 -1.63 -1.76
CA LYS A 11 -23.15 -2.54 -1.04
C LYS A 11 -22.40 -3.43 -0.05
N HIS A 12 -21.26 -4.00 -0.46
CA HIS A 12 -20.45 -4.84 0.41
C HIS A 12 -19.88 -4.05 1.58
N CYS A 13 -19.31 -2.87 1.32
CA CYS A 13 -18.75 -1.99 2.35
C CYS A 13 -19.79 -1.58 3.40
N ILE A 14 -21.01 -1.22 2.98
CA ILE A 14 -22.10 -0.83 3.91
C ILE A 14 -22.48 -2.01 4.82
N MET A 15 -22.60 -3.22 4.26
CA MET A 15 -22.93 -4.41 5.05
C MET A 15 -21.80 -4.81 5.99
N ALA A 16 -20.56 -4.84 5.50
CA ALA A 16 -19.39 -5.19 6.30
C ALA A 16 -19.17 -4.21 7.47
N ASN A 17 -19.47 -2.93 7.27
CA ASN A 17 -19.34 -1.91 8.32
C ASN A 17 -20.37 -2.03 9.44
N ARG A 18 -21.49 -2.72 9.21
CA ARG A 18 -22.51 -2.99 10.25
C ARG A 18 -22.18 -4.20 11.13
N LEU A 19 -21.18 -4.99 10.76
CA LEU A 19 -20.77 -6.15 11.56
C LEU A 19 -20.13 -5.69 12.88
N PRO A 20 -20.36 -6.43 13.99
CA PRO A 20 -19.68 -6.19 15.26
C PRO A 20 -18.15 -6.17 15.10
N LEU A 21 -17.47 -5.29 15.84
CA LEU A 21 -16.03 -5.08 15.68
C LEU A 21 -15.23 -6.36 15.92
N ASN A 22 -15.59 -7.14 16.94
CA ASN A 22 -14.95 -8.43 17.26
C ASN A 22 -15.06 -9.47 16.14
N TRP A 23 -16.05 -9.35 15.24
CA TRP A 23 -16.18 -10.20 14.06
C TRP A 23 -15.35 -9.73 12.86
N ARG A 24 -14.88 -8.48 12.89
CA ARG A 24 -14.04 -7.85 11.87
C ARG A 24 -12.55 -7.90 12.23
N ILE A 25 -12.25 -7.63 13.50
CA ILE A 25 -10.91 -7.56 14.08
C ILE A 25 -10.94 -8.37 15.38
N SER A 26 -10.22 -9.49 15.39
CA SER A 26 -9.95 -10.28 16.59
C SER A 26 -8.43 -10.48 16.67
N ALA A 27 -7.91 -10.58 17.90
CA ALA A 27 -6.47 -10.72 18.15
C ALA A 27 -5.93 -12.06 17.64
N ASP A 28 -6.73 -13.11 17.77
CA ASP A 28 -6.31 -14.48 17.45
C ASP A 28 -6.80 -14.94 16.07
N ASP A 29 -7.91 -14.39 15.59
CA ASP A 29 -8.57 -14.85 14.36
C ASP A 29 -8.99 -13.71 13.43
N GLU A 30 -8.29 -13.56 12.31
CA GLU A 30 -8.64 -12.55 11.32
C GLU A 30 -9.89 -12.92 10.50
N LYS A 31 -10.71 -11.91 10.16
CA LYS A 31 -11.80 -11.98 9.18
C LYS A 31 -12.88 -13.03 9.55
N MET A 32 -13.22 -13.14 10.83
CA MET A 32 -14.16 -14.16 11.34
C MET A 32 -15.49 -14.20 10.58
N ALA A 33 -16.12 -13.05 10.32
CA ALA A 33 -17.37 -13.01 9.56
C ALA A 33 -17.24 -13.56 8.13
N LEU A 34 -16.12 -13.28 7.46
CA LEU A 34 -15.86 -13.79 6.11
C LEU A 34 -15.63 -15.29 6.13
N ARG A 35 -14.89 -15.81 7.13
CA ARG A 35 -14.66 -17.25 7.30
C ARG A 35 -15.96 -17.99 7.64
N ALA A 36 -16.80 -17.41 8.50
CA ALA A 36 -18.11 -17.97 8.84
C ALA A 36 -19.00 -18.05 7.59
N ALA A 37 -19.07 -16.98 6.79
CA ALA A 37 -19.81 -16.97 5.53
C ALA A 37 -19.24 -17.98 4.51
N ALA A 38 -17.92 -18.07 4.38
CA ALA A 38 -17.26 -19.03 3.48
C ALA A 38 -17.53 -20.48 3.90
N ASN A 39 -17.66 -20.76 5.20
CA ASN A 39 -18.00 -22.10 5.72
C ASN A 39 -19.44 -22.53 5.37
N LEU A 40 -20.31 -21.62 4.93
CA LEU A 40 -21.65 -21.94 4.40
C LEU A 40 -21.64 -22.29 2.91
N THR A 41 -20.47 -22.20 2.26
CA THR A 41 -20.28 -22.55 0.84
C THR A 41 -19.63 -23.93 0.72
N ASN A 42 -19.48 -24.43 -0.52
CA ASN A 42 -18.78 -25.69 -0.79
C ASN A 42 -17.24 -25.58 -0.75
N MET A 43 -16.68 -24.52 -0.14
CA MET A 43 -15.23 -24.38 0.01
C MET A 43 -14.66 -25.41 1.00
N PRO A 44 -13.49 -26.02 0.69
CA PRO A 44 -12.84 -26.95 1.61
C PRO A 44 -12.48 -26.28 2.94
N LYS A 45 -12.63 -27.00 4.05
CA LYS A 45 -12.46 -26.43 5.40
C LYS A 45 -11.03 -25.95 5.65
N GLU A 46 -10.06 -26.64 5.07
CA GLU A 46 -8.65 -26.28 5.08
C GLU A 46 -8.37 -24.93 4.41
N ILE A 47 -9.15 -24.55 3.37
CA ILE A 47 -9.05 -23.24 2.73
C ILE A 47 -9.72 -22.17 3.58
N VAL A 48 -10.91 -22.46 4.11
CA VAL A 48 -11.68 -21.53 4.96
C VAL A 48 -10.91 -21.19 6.24
N ARG A 49 -10.16 -22.15 6.80
CA ARG A 49 -9.39 -21.99 8.05
C ARG A 49 -7.91 -21.67 7.84
N ARG A 50 -7.45 -21.54 6.59
CA ARG A 50 -6.05 -21.23 6.29
C ARG A 50 -5.61 -19.92 6.96
N PRO A 51 -4.51 -19.90 7.72
CA PRO A 51 -3.94 -18.66 8.24
C PRO A 51 -3.58 -17.71 7.10
N LYS A 52 -3.66 -16.40 7.35
CA LYS A 52 -3.18 -15.43 6.38
C LYS A 52 -1.68 -15.64 6.24
N LEU A 53 -1.23 -15.97 5.03
CA LEU A 53 0.19 -15.98 4.78
C LEU A 53 0.70 -14.54 4.82
N PRO A 54 1.89 -14.30 5.40
CA PRO A 54 2.59 -13.05 5.18
C PRO A 54 2.71 -12.81 3.67
N ALA A 55 2.45 -11.59 3.24
CA ALA A 55 2.62 -11.15 1.86
C ALA A 55 3.33 -9.80 1.87
N GLY A 56 4.04 -9.47 0.78
CA GLY A 56 4.76 -8.20 0.64
C GLY A 56 6.03 -8.18 1.50
N THR A 57 6.15 -7.18 2.37
CA THR A 57 7.30 -6.98 3.28
C THR A 57 7.57 -8.19 4.16
N ALA A 58 6.55 -8.95 4.56
CA ALA A 58 6.73 -10.10 5.44
C ALA A 58 7.34 -11.34 4.72
N THR A 59 7.36 -11.36 3.38
CA THR A 59 8.03 -12.41 2.58
C THR A 59 9.47 -12.07 2.21
N SER A 60 9.89 -10.81 2.30
CA SER A 60 11.29 -10.38 2.08
C SER A 60 11.62 -9.11 2.88
N PRO A 61 11.51 -9.16 4.22
CA PRO A 61 11.60 -7.96 5.06
C PRO A 61 12.96 -7.28 4.92
N THR A 62 14.02 -8.08 4.83
CA THR A 62 15.40 -7.58 4.75
C THR A 62 15.66 -6.75 3.50
N LEU A 63 15.15 -7.16 2.33
CA LEU A 63 15.40 -6.43 1.07
C LEU A 63 14.74 -5.05 1.07
N VAL A 64 13.48 -4.97 1.52
CA VAL A 64 12.76 -3.69 1.58
C VAL A 64 13.37 -2.79 2.65
N SER A 65 13.71 -3.33 3.82
CA SER A 65 14.37 -2.56 4.87
C SER A 65 15.73 -2.03 4.42
N GLN A 66 16.55 -2.85 3.75
CA GLN A 66 17.85 -2.42 3.21
C GLN A 66 17.70 -1.29 2.21
N LEU A 67 16.74 -1.39 1.29
CA LEU A 67 16.46 -0.33 0.32
C LEU A 67 16.04 0.98 1.02
N ILE A 68 15.15 0.90 2.02
CA ILE A 68 14.71 2.08 2.77
C ILE A 68 15.89 2.71 3.49
N GLU A 69 16.77 1.93 4.14
CA GLU A 69 17.96 2.47 4.81
C GLU A 69 18.94 3.12 3.83
N GLU A 70 19.16 2.50 2.65
CA GLU A 70 20.04 3.05 1.61
C GLU A 70 19.51 4.38 1.04
N LEU A 71 18.19 4.49 0.91
CA LEU A 71 17.55 5.70 0.39
C LEU A 71 17.24 6.73 1.47
N ARG A 72 17.34 6.40 2.77
CA ARG A 72 16.93 7.25 3.89
C ARG A 72 17.47 8.69 3.83
N PRO A 73 18.77 8.94 3.54
CA PRO A 73 19.27 10.32 3.44
C PRO A 73 18.55 11.13 2.37
N ARG A 74 18.35 10.53 1.19
CA ARG A 74 17.63 11.13 0.06
C ARG A 74 16.14 11.27 0.33
N ALA A 75 15.54 10.31 1.03
CA ALA A 75 14.13 10.36 1.41
C ALA A 75 13.82 11.57 2.30
N VAL A 76 14.74 11.93 3.20
CA VAL A 76 14.63 13.14 4.04
C VAL A 76 14.73 14.41 3.18
N GLU A 77 15.65 14.45 2.22
CA GLU A 77 15.76 15.57 1.29
C GLU A 77 14.47 15.74 0.47
N TRP A 78 13.99 14.66 -0.16
CA TRP A 78 12.76 14.68 -0.95
C TRP A 78 11.53 15.03 -0.12
N ALA A 79 11.47 14.63 1.16
CA ALA A 79 10.36 14.99 2.05
C ALA A 79 10.18 16.50 2.14
N SER A 80 11.25 17.29 2.06
CA SER A 80 11.20 18.76 2.08
C SER A 80 10.51 19.38 0.86
N GLU A 81 10.40 18.65 -0.25
CA GLU A 81 9.85 19.15 -1.52
C GLU A 81 8.31 19.08 -1.58
N TYR A 82 7.67 18.31 -0.68
CA TYR A 82 6.23 18.02 -0.74
C TYR A 82 5.33 18.97 0.07
N GLY A 83 5.76 20.20 0.31
CA GLY A 83 4.92 21.25 0.90
C GLY A 83 4.25 20.85 2.23
N LYS A 84 2.92 20.85 2.29
CA LYS A 84 2.15 20.64 3.54
C LYS A 84 2.37 19.28 4.19
N ILE A 85 2.62 18.24 3.41
CA ILE A 85 2.85 16.88 3.93
C ILE A 85 4.30 16.63 4.32
N SER A 86 5.18 17.60 4.07
CA SER A 86 6.62 17.47 4.31
C SER A 86 6.94 16.99 5.73
N LYS A 87 6.33 17.59 6.75
CA LYS A 87 6.57 17.23 8.16
C LYS A 87 6.27 15.75 8.45
N GLN A 88 5.18 15.22 7.88
CA GLN A 88 4.82 13.81 8.06
C GLN A 88 5.81 12.89 7.33
N LEU A 89 6.22 13.25 6.12
CA LEU A 89 7.14 12.44 5.31
C LEU A 89 8.55 12.35 5.91
N HIS A 90 9.00 13.37 6.64
CA HIS A 90 10.28 13.33 7.35
C HIS A 90 10.35 12.19 8.39
N GLU A 91 9.22 11.86 9.02
CA GLU A 91 9.13 10.78 10.01
C GLU A 91 8.86 9.41 9.36
N GLN A 92 8.60 9.37 8.04
CA GLN A 92 8.16 8.19 7.30
C GLN A 92 8.94 8.04 5.98
N PRO A 93 10.20 7.57 6.03
CA PRO A 93 11.08 7.50 4.85
C PRO A 93 10.54 6.57 3.75
N ASP A 94 9.87 5.49 4.13
CA ASP A 94 9.17 4.58 3.22
C ASP A 94 8.06 5.31 2.44
N MET A 95 7.28 6.15 3.12
CA MET A 95 6.25 6.98 2.51
C MET A 95 6.86 8.06 1.62
N ALA A 96 7.96 8.70 2.03
CA ALA A 96 8.65 9.70 1.22
C ALA A 96 9.16 9.11 -0.11
N ILE A 97 9.77 7.91 -0.06
CA ILE A 97 10.19 7.16 -1.26
C ILE A 97 8.98 6.79 -2.12
N GLY A 98 7.91 6.29 -1.51
CA GLY A 98 6.68 5.91 -2.21
C GLY A 98 6.01 7.09 -2.93
N VAL A 99 5.91 8.24 -2.26
CA VAL A 99 5.37 9.48 -2.86
C VAL A 99 6.28 9.96 -3.99
N ARG A 100 7.62 9.88 -3.84
CA ARG A 100 8.57 10.21 -4.91
C ARG A 100 8.39 9.33 -6.14
N LEU A 101 8.27 8.02 -5.94
CA LEU A 101 8.00 7.10 -7.04
C LEU A 101 6.65 7.39 -7.71
N PHE A 102 5.62 7.67 -6.92
CA PHE A 102 4.31 8.03 -7.44
C PHE A 102 4.37 9.33 -8.27
N HIS A 103 5.04 10.35 -7.74
CA HIS A 103 5.28 11.63 -8.41
C HIS A 103 5.97 11.39 -9.75
N ALA A 104 7.09 10.67 -9.76
CA ALA A 104 7.82 10.36 -10.97
C ALA A 104 6.96 9.63 -12.02
N MET A 105 6.13 8.69 -11.60
CA MET A 105 5.38 7.87 -12.54
C MET A 105 4.09 8.53 -13.05
N HIS A 106 3.51 9.47 -12.30
CA HIS A 106 2.14 9.95 -12.57
C HIS A 106 1.96 11.46 -12.59
N LEU A 107 2.81 12.23 -11.89
CA LEU A 107 2.62 13.67 -11.72
C LEU A 107 3.69 14.50 -12.43
N THR A 108 4.80 13.89 -12.80
CA THR A 108 5.78 14.54 -13.66
C THR A 108 5.36 14.40 -15.12
N ASP A 109 5.35 15.54 -15.83
CA ASP A 109 5.05 15.61 -17.25
C ASP A 109 6.08 14.80 -18.05
N SER A 110 5.71 13.56 -18.37
CA SER A 110 6.46 12.70 -19.27
C SER A 110 5.52 12.17 -20.35
N SER A 111 5.87 12.41 -21.61
CA SER A 111 5.15 11.90 -22.77
C SER A 111 5.37 10.39 -23.00
N ARG A 112 6.11 9.72 -22.12
CA ARG A 112 6.51 8.31 -22.21
C ARG A 112 6.46 7.65 -20.84
N MET A 113 6.09 6.36 -20.80
CA MET A 113 6.29 5.56 -19.60
C MET A 113 7.76 5.55 -19.21
N ARG A 114 8.06 5.94 -17.97
CA ARG A 114 9.40 5.90 -17.42
C ARG A 114 9.84 4.47 -17.15
N SER A 115 11.09 4.18 -17.51
CA SER A 115 11.73 2.88 -17.35
C SER A 115 13.22 3.09 -17.11
N GLY A 116 13.82 2.28 -16.25
CA GLY A 116 15.24 2.39 -15.92
C GLY A 116 15.54 1.86 -14.53
N ASP A 117 16.74 2.18 -14.03
CA ASP A 117 17.10 1.93 -12.64
C ASP A 117 16.26 2.80 -11.70
N LEU A 118 15.96 2.28 -10.50
CA LEU A 118 15.09 2.95 -9.53
C LEU A 118 15.57 4.38 -9.21
N LEU A 119 16.87 4.59 -9.03
CA LEU A 119 17.40 5.90 -8.69
C LEU A 119 17.19 6.91 -9.81
N SER A 120 17.43 6.50 -11.05
CA SER A 120 17.18 7.36 -12.22
C SER A 120 15.72 7.81 -12.30
N VAL A 121 14.77 6.95 -11.91
CA VAL A 121 13.34 7.29 -11.88
C VAL A 121 13.02 8.24 -10.72
N LEU A 122 13.62 8.05 -9.55
CA LEU A 122 13.35 8.88 -8.37
C LEU A 122 13.97 10.29 -8.45
N GLU A 123 15.06 10.43 -9.20
CA GLU A 123 15.74 11.71 -9.45
C GLU A 123 15.07 12.53 -10.55
N ASP A 124 14.49 11.86 -11.56
CA ASP A 124 13.77 12.50 -12.66
C ASP A 124 12.33 12.87 -12.24
N VAL A 125 12.16 13.94 -11.45
CA VAL A 125 10.84 14.51 -11.17
C VAL A 125 10.79 16.01 -11.46
N SER A 126 9.60 16.48 -11.85
CA SER A 126 9.30 17.90 -11.95
C SER A 126 9.07 18.51 -10.56
N ASP A 127 8.87 19.83 -10.53
CA ASP A 127 8.43 20.53 -9.33
C ASP A 127 7.09 19.96 -8.80
N TRP A 128 6.99 19.88 -7.47
CA TRP A 128 5.75 19.46 -6.81
C TRP A 128 4.63 20.50 -7.06
N PRO A 129 3.42 20.08 -7.48
CA PRO A 129 2.35 21.02 -7.76
C PRO A 129 1.92 21.77 -6.48
N LYS A 130 1.95 23.10 -6.53
CA LYS A 130 1.63 23.99 -5.39
C LYS A 130 0.16 23.93 -4.94
N SER A 131 -0.70 23.20 -5.66
CA SER A 131 -2.14 23.10 -5.41
C SER A 131 -2.54 22.01 -4.41
N TYR A 132 -1.62 21.14 -3.96
CA TYR A 132 -1.86 20.09 -2.98
C TYR A 132 -1.32 20.48 -1.59
#